data_AF-A0A7Y3F7X7-F1
#
_entry.id   AF-A0A7Y3F7X7-F1
#
_cell.length_a   1.000
_cell.length_b   1.000
_cell.length_c   1.000
_cell.angle_alpha   90.00
_cell.angle_beta   90.00
_cell.angle_gamma   90.00
#
_symmetry.space_group_name_H-M   'P 1'
#
loop_
_entity.id
_entity.type
_entity.pdbx_description
1 polymer ?
#
loop_
_entity_poly.entity_id
_entity_poly.type
_entity_poly.pdbx_seq_one_letter_code
_entity_poly.pdbx_strand_id
1 'polypeptide(L)' 'VVDRTTVAVISRPGVAEEEVAATGAPYIWLDTPGIPISSTMLRARAEAGRSIRFFVPDAVWRYVEETGLYAIS' A
#
# COMPACT_ATOMS: atom_id res chain seq x y z
N VAL A 1 22.53 0.59 -5.55
CA VAL A 1 21.28 0.49 -6.36
C VAL A 1 20.58 1.84 -6.40
N VAL A 2 20.44 2.52 -5.27
CA VAL A 2 19.78 3.83 -5.16
C VAL A 2 20.45 4.90 -6.05
N ASP A 3 21.79 4.91 -6.16
CA ASP A 3 22.53 5.89 -6.98
C ASP A 3 22.30 5.79 -8.51
N ARG A 4 21.57 4.78 -8.98
CA ARG A 4 21.25 4.58 -10.40
C ARG A 4 19.76 4.72 -10.69
N THR A 5 18.99 5.25 -9.75
CA THR A 5 17.54 5.37 -9.87
C THR A 5 17.04 6.63 -9.17
N THR A 6 15.82 7.03 -9.51
CA THR A 6 15.13 8.11 -8.81
C THR A 6 14.16 7.49 -7.82
N VAL A 7 14.35 7.77 -6.52
CA VAL A 7 13.39 7.37 -5.50
C VAL A 7 12.24 8.38 -5.50
N ALA A 8 11.05 7.95 -5.87
CA ALA A 8 9.85 8.75 -5.76
C ALA A 8 9.13 8.46 -4.44
N VAL A 9 8.81 9.49 -3.67
CA VAL A 9 8.20 9.39 -2.34
C VAL A 9 6.80 10.02 -2.37
N ILE A 10 5.84 9.33 -1.76
CA ILE A 10 4.47 9.81 -1.58
C ILE A 10 4.23 9.98 -0.08
N SER A 11 3.62 11.09 0.31
CA SER A 11 3.31 11.40 1.70
C SER A 11 2.35 10.39 2.31
N ARG A 12 2.62 9.97 3.54
CA ARG A 12 1.77 9.06 4.31
C ARG A 12 1.49 9.65 5.69
N PRO A 13 0.24 9.67 6.16
CA PRO A 13 -0.07 10.12 7.50
C PRO A 13 0.75 9.35 8.55
N GLY A 14 1.35 10.10 9.48
CA GLY A 14 2.18 9.55 10.55
C GLY A 14 3.66 9.35 10.19
N VAL A 15 4.13 9.82 9.04
CA VAL A 15 5.56 9.88 8.68
C VAL A 15 5.95 11.34 8.52
N ALA A 16 6.93 11.80 9.29
CA ALA A 16 7.45 13.16 9.17
C ALA A 16 8.45 13.28 8.00
N GLU A 17 8.56 14.47 7.38
CA GLU A 17 9.51 14.68 6.28
C GLU A 17 10.96 14.52 6.75
N GLU A 18 11.25 14.87 8.01
CA GLU A 18 12.55 14.73 8.63
C GLU A 18 12.98 13.25 8.72
N GLU A 19 12.02 12.34 8.91
CA GLU A 19 12.30 10.89 8.92
C GLU A 19 12.72 10.39 7.54
N VAL A 20 12.12 10.93 6.47
CA VAL A 20 12.50 10.62 5.09
C VAL A 20 13.87 11.21 4.75
N ALA A 21 14.11 12.47 5.14
CA ALA A 21 15.40 13.13 4.95
C ALA A 21 16.55 12.42 5.67
N ALA A 22 16.30 11.89 6.88
CA ALA A 22 17.28 11.15 7.67
C ALA A 22 17.78 9.86 7.00
N THR A 23 17.10 9.35 5.95
CA THR A 23 17.57 8.20 5.18
C THR A 23 18.84 8.50 4.37
N GLY A 24 19.13 9.78 4.09
CA GLY A 24 20.27 10.23 3.29
C GLY A 24 20.21 9.81 1.81
N ALA A 25 19.11 9.18 1.38
CA ALA A 25 18.92 8.77 -0.01
C ALA A 25 18.45 9.97 -0.86
N PRO A 26 18.89 10.11 -2.12
CA PRO A 26 18.30 11.09 -3.03
C PRO A 26 16.87 10.68 -3.41
N TYR A 27 15.91 11.60 -3.29
CA TYR A 27 14.51 11.36 -3.62
C TYR A 27 13.79 12.58 -4.23
N ILE A 28 12.62 12.34 -4.83
CA ILE A 28 11.65 13.36 -5.24
C ILE A 28 10.32 13.13 -4.55
N TRP A 29 9.66 14.21 -4.14
CA TRP A 29 8.29 14.16 -3.65
C TRP A 29 7.31 14.15 -4.83
N LEU A 30 6.31 13.28 -4.76
CA LEU A 30 5.19 13.28 -5.69
C LEU A 30 3.97 13.94 -5.03
N ASP A 31 3.41 14.95 -5.69
CA ASP A 31 2.11 15.50 -5.33
C ASP A 31 1.01 14.56 -5.83
N THR A 32 0.50 13.74 -4.92
CA THR A 32 -0.56 12.77 -5.21
C THR A 32 -1.55 12.73 -4.06
N PRO A 33 -2.84 12.48 -4.33
CA PRO A 33 -3.80 12.27 -3.26
C PRO A 33 -3.41 11.04 -2.43
N GLY A 34 -3.53 11.16 -1.11
CA GLY A 34 -3.28 10.05 -0.21
C GLY A 34 -4.29 8.92 -0.42
N ILE A 35 -3.79 7.68 -0.50
CA ILE A 35 -4.62 6.48 -0.55
C ILE A 35 -4.50 5.78 0.81
N PRO A 36 -5.53 5.83 1.69
CA PRO A 36 -5.47 5.26 3.03
C PRO A 36 -5.72 3.74 3.02
N ILE A 37 -5.08 3.02 2.10
CA ILE A 37 -5.19 1.57 1.95
C ILE A 37 -3.85 0.94 2.28
N SER A 38 -3.86 -0.13 3.07
CA SER A 38 -2.67 -0.93 3.37
C SER A 38 -2.98 -2.41 3.34
N SER A 39 -2.02 -3.24 2.97
CA SER A 39 -2.21 -4.70 2.95
C SER A 39 -2.58 -5.26 4.32
N THR A 40 -2.03 -4.70 5.41
CA THR A 40 -2.41 -5.10 6.77
C THR A 40 -3.88 -4.83 7.07
N MET A 41 -4.38 -3.64 6.70
CA MET A 41 -5.80 -3.31 6.82
C MET A 41 -6.68 -4.23 5.97
N LEU A 42 -6.25 -4.55 4.74
CA LEU A 42 -7.01 -5.44 3.85
C LEU A 42 -7.06 -6.88 4.35
N ARG A 43 -5.94 -7.42 4.86
CA ARG A 43 -5.91 -8.76 5.46
C ARG A 43 -6.78 -8.87 6.71
N ALA A 44 -6.67 -7.90 7.63
CA ALA A 44 -7.53 -7.87 8.81
C ALA A 44 -9.03 -7.70 8.46
N ARG A 45 -9.33 -7.00 7.35
CA ARG A 45 -10.69 -6.88 6.82
C ARG A 45 -11.20 -8.22 6.27
N ALA A 46 -10.37 -8.89 5.48
CA ALA A 46 -10.63 -10.21 4.91
C ALA A 46 -10.87 -11.28 5.99
N GLU A 47 -9.98 -11.38 6.97
CA GLU A 47 -10.08 -12.30 8.11
C GLU A 47 -11.34 -12.07 8.95
N ALA A 48 -11.86 -10.84 8.96
CA ALA A 48 -13.13 -10.49 9.59
C ALA A 48 -14.36 -10.80 8.70
N GLY A 49 -14.21 -11.54 7.61
CA GLY A 49 -15.28 -11.90 6.68
C GLY A 49 -15.85 -10.72 5.88
N ARG A 50 -15.11 -9.61 5.78
CA ARG A 50 -15.57 -8.41 5.07
C ARG A 50 -14.94 -8.34 3.68
N SER A 51 -15.76 -8.08 2.67
CA SER A 51 -15.30 -7.96 1.28
C SER A 51 -14.23 -6.86 1.13
N ILE A 52 -13.16 -7.19 0.41
CA ILE A 52 -12.11 -6.26 -0.04
C ILE A 52 -12.35 -5.74 -1.46
N ARG A 53 -13.49 -6.08 -2.09
CA ARG A 53 -13.87 -5.54 -3.40
C ARG A 53 -13.89 -4.01 -3.35
N PHE A 54 -13.47 -3.37 -4.44
CA PHE A 54 -13.25 -1.92 -4.56
C PHE A 54 -12.04 -1.34 -3.82
N PHE A 55 -11.39 -2.10 -2.94
CA PHE A 55 -10.08 -1.70 -2.37
C PHE A 55 -8.90 -2.24 -3.19
N VAL A 56 -9.17 -3.19 -4.08
CA VAL A 56 -8.21 -3.81 -5.00
C VAL A 56 -8.84 -3.91 -6.39
N PRO A 57 -8.05 -4.03 -7.46
CA PRO A 57 -8.58 -4.31 -8.79
C PRO A 57 -9.46 -5.58 -8.79
N ASP A 58 -10.50 -5.60 -9.61
CA ASP A 58 -11.47 -6.71 -9.64
C ASP A 58 -10.81 -8.07 -9.90
N ALA A 59 -9.80 -8.13 -10.76
CA ALA A 59 -9.03 -9.35 -11.01
C ALA A 59 -8.31 -9.87 -9.76
N VAL A 60 -7.81 -8.98 -8.90
CA VAL A 60 -7.16 -9.34 -7.63
C VAL A 60 -8.20 -9.82 -6.62
N TRP A 61 -9.34 -9.13 -6.52
CA TRP A 61 -10.43 -9.58 -5.64
C TRP A 61 -10.91 -10.99 -6.03
N ARG A 62 -11.16 -11.23 -7.32
CA ARG A 62 -11.53 -12.57 -7.83
C ARG A 62 -10.48 -13.63 -7.50
N TYR A 63 -9.20 -13.32 -7.69
CA TYR A 63 -8.13 -14.24 -7.35
C TYR A 63 -8.14 -14.60 -5.86
N VAL A 64 -8.35 -13.61 -4.97
CA VAL A 64 -8.41 -13.85 -3.53
C VAL A 64 -9.58 -14.77 -3.17
N GLU A 65 -10.77 -14.54 -3.74
CA GLU A 65 -11.95 -15.39 -3.53
C GLU A 65 -11.77 -16.81 -4.09
N GLU A 66 -11.33 -16.92 -5.35
CA GLU A 66 -11.20 -18.20 -6.07
C GLU A 66 -10.13 -19.10 -5.42
N THR A 67 -9.11 -18.53 -4.79
CA THR A 67 -8.04 -19.27 -4.11
C THR A 67 -8.24 -19.45 -2.61
N GLY A 68 -9.25 -18.81 -2.02
CA GLY A 68 -9.43 -18.77 -0.56
C GLY A 68 -8.29 -18.04 0.17
N LEU A 69 -7.56 -17.15 -0.51
CA LEU A 69 -6.46 -16.40 0.09
C LEU A 69 -7.01 -15.50 1.21
N TYR A 70 -6.27 -15.40 2.32
CA TYR A 70 -6.70 -14.69 3.54
C TYR A 70 -7.97 -15.24 4.19
N ALA A 71 -8.31 -16.51 3.91
CA ALA A 71 -9.48 -17.20 4.47
C ALA A 71 -10.81 -16.48 4.20
N ILE A 72 -10.92 -15.81 3.05
CA ILE A 72 -12.20 -15.30 2.54
C ILE A 72 -12.92 -16.45 1.85
N SER A 73 -14.19 -16.71 2.23
CA SER A 73 -15.09 -17.68 1.60
C SER A 73 -16.53 -17.19 1.62
#